data_AF-A0A6P0VBM3-F1
#
_entry.id   AF-A0A6P0VBM3-F1
#
_cell.length_a   1.000
_cell.length_b   1.000
_cell.length_c   1.000
_cell.angle_alpha   90.00
_cell.angle_beta   90.00
_cell.angle_gamma   90.00
#
_symmetry.space_group_name_H-M   'P 1'
#
loop_
_entity.id
_entity.type
_entity.pdbx_description
1 polymer ?
#
loop_
_entity_poly.entity_id
_entity_poly.type
_entity_poly.pdbx_seq_one_letter_code
_entity_poly.pdbx_strand_id
1 'polypeptide(L)'
;MIYLPPARIGDFTRSPNANQLSQAWHDRVKEQIDRYRTFDRFLDPLDADETAAREVIPWTGFPRIFDVWLSIDESSDSIERNRRMDRAHRSAEILNRFTYIKLRNDGRFHQIPADPANGLLLYPQTASGDPALQDGFFLAERPQDEYLEWFLVRDPDTRRITRIDFTVEAPEYWETLAEGDPDLVQTIYSELLGKTVPKEDLFFSSDIVCPELEQTARGDFQFVGFTKLFPDEEDFKAGQYNRWNKWNTEQGMVHLTQRNNTLFAEINLAATATQRFAIRPDLSANVDRFALTACGGYGAVNRNSDPTIGQSVNSLALSNFRVMVSNPIGLYIGEINLSGFRDPEGNLVPSEQILTIHRGSFNDEDGLARVLRFSVHPPAGATYGLENCTFDGFPLTTGGPIARQTTVVIHGIAMADNGSHSLTRCLAKSCPHPTKKPQYYIAIRPGDNCPDSNDPSWNDAEAPVTLAPELSRLLPLEGAPRSMGDRG
;
A
#
# COMPACT_ATOMS: atom_id res chain seq x y z
N MET A 1 -0.35 30.76 -3.45
CA MET A 1 0.25 29.51 -3.98
C MET A 1 -0.79 28.40 -3.83
N ILE A 2 -0.73 27.35 -4.65
CA ILE A 2 -1.66 26.21 -4.59
C ILE A 2 -0.87 24.90 -4.39
N TYR A 3 -1.54 23.88 -3.85
CA TYR A 3 -1.00 22.52 -3.85
C TYR A 3 -1.11 21.98 -5.26
N LEU A 4 -0.01 21.47 -5.79
CA LEU A 4 0.07 20.96 -7.14
C LEU A 4 -0.30 19.47 -7.18
N PRO A 5 -0.83 18.96 -8.30
CA PRO A 5 -0.99 17.51 -8.52
C PRO A 5 0.32 16.75 -8.32
N PRO A 6 0.30 15.49 -7.84
CA PRO A 6 1.49 14.67 -7.70
C PRO A 6 2.31 14.63 -8.99
N ALA A 7 3.63 14.76 -8.86
CA ALA A 7 4.56 14.85 -10.00
C ALA A 7 4.22 15.94 -11.04
N ARG A 8 3.45 16.96 -10.66
CA ARG A 8 2.94 18.01 -11.55
C ARG A 8 2.21 17.44 -12.77
N ILE A 9 1.60 16.26 -12.61
CA ILE A 9 0.97 15.58 -13.74
C ILE A 9 -0.16 16.43 -14.32
N GLY A 10 -0.14 16.62 -15.64
CA GLY A 10 -0.95 17.63 -16.32
C GLY A 10 -2.36 17.19 -16.68
N ASP A 11 -2.90 16.12 -16.10
CA ASP A 11 -4.15 15.53 -16.61
C ASP A 11 -5.33 16.50 -16.52
N PHE A 12 -5.42 17.31 -15.47
CA PHE A 12 -6.49 18.29 -15.30
C PHE A 12 -6.60 19.27 -16.48
N THR A 13 -5.48 19.58 -17.16
CA THR A 13 -5.47 20.48 -18.33
C THR A 13 -6.19 19.90 -19.55
N ARG A 14 -6.43 18.58 -19.56
CA ARG A 14 -7.19 17.88 -20.60
C ARG A 14 -8.70 18.02 -20.41
N SER A 15 -9.15 18.45 -19.24
CA SER A 15 -10.57 18.65 -18.91
C SER A 15 -11.05 20.04 -19.34
N PRO A 16 -12.30 20.20 -19.81
CA PRO A 16 -12.94 21.52 -19.88
C PRO A 16 -13.09 22.19 -18.50
N ASN A 17 -13.01 21.42 -17.41
CA ASN A 17 -13.12 21.87 -16.01
C ASN A 17 -11.74 22.01 -15.32
N ALA A 18 -10.67 22.25 -16.09
CA ALA A 18 -9.29 22.24 -15.57
C ALA A 18 -9.06 23.11 -14.33
N ASN A 19 -9.64 24.32 -14.31
CA ASN A 19 -9.50 25.23 -13.18
C ASN A 19 -10.24 24.73 -11.93
N GLN A 20 -11.44 24.16 -12.12
CA GLN A 20 -12.22 23.59 -11.03
C GLN A 20 -11.52 22.36 -10.44
N LEU A 21 -10.98 21.47 -11.27
CA LEU A 21 -10.20 20.31 -10.82
C LEU A 21 -8.95 20.72 -10.03
N SER A 22 -8.21 21.71 -10.53
CA SER A 22 -7.01 22.22 -9.84
C SER A 22 -7.36 22.85 -8.49
N GLN A 23 -8.47 23.58 -8.42
CA GLN A 23 -8.97 24.15 -7.17
C GLN A 23 -9.46 23.07 -6.21
N ALA A 24 -10.21 22.07 -6.70
CA ALA A 24 -10.71 20.97 -5.90
C ALA A 24 -9.56 20.15 -5.28
N TRP A 25 -8.50 19.89 -6.05
CA TRP A 25 -7.28 19.26 -5.54
C TRP A 25 -6.62 20.12 -4.45
N HIS A 26 -6.47 21.42 -4.71
CA HIS A 26 -5.89 22.34 -3.72
C HIS A 26 -6.70 22.34 -2.42
N ASP A 27 -8.02 22.47 -2.50
CA ASP A 27 -8.91 22.52 -1.35
C ASP A 27 -8.85 21.21 -0.55
N ARG A 28 -8.83 20.07 -1.24
CA ARG A 28 -8.74 18.74 -0.60
C ARG A 28 -7.43 18.54 0.15
N VAL A 29 -6.29 18.86 -0.47
CA VAL A 29 -4.98 18.79 0.21
C VAL A 29 -4.90 19.82 1.33
N LYS A 30 -5.40 21.04 1.10
CA LYS A 30 -5.43 22.11 2.10
C LYS A 30 -6.22 21.71 3.34
N GLU A 31 -7.40 21.12 3.17
CA GLU A 31 -8.22 20.66 4.29
C GLU A 31 -7.42 19.71 5.19
N GLN A 32 -6.67 18.78 4.59
CA GLN A 32 -5.87 17.85 5.37
C GLN A 32 -4.63 18.52 6.00
N ILE A 33 -3.95 19.44 5.30
CA ILE A 33 -2.84 20.21 5.87
C ILE A 33 -3.30 21.07 7.07
N ASP A 34 -4.47 21.70 6.95
CA ASP A 34 -5.00 22.61 7.97
C ASP A 34 -5.23 21.92 9.32
N ARG A 35 -5.42 20.59 9.35
CA ARG A 35 -5.59 19.80 10.58
C ARG A 35 -4.35 19.81 11.49
N TYR A 36 -3.16 20.11 10.94
CA TYR A 36 -1.89 20.03 11.66
C TYR A 36 -1.19 21.37 11.87
N ARG A 37 -1.75 22.48 11.38
CA ARG A 37 -1.13 23.82 11.47
C ARG A 37 -0.80 24.27 12.90
N THR A 38 -1.47 23.71 13.89
CA THR A 38 -1.24 24.03 15.31
C THR A 38 -0.06 23.26 15.92
N PHE A 39 0.55 22.32 15.20
CA PHE A 39 1.72 21.60 15.69
C PHE A 39 2.97 22.49 15.59
N ASP A 40 3.69 22.63 16.71
CA ASP A 40 4.82 23.56 16.86
C ASP A 40 5.86 23.45 15.74
N ARG A 41 6.13 22.23 15.26
CA ARG A 41 7.18 21.93 14.26
C ARG A 41 6.65 21.54 12.88
N PHE A 42 5.36 21.72 12.64
CA PHE A 42 4.77 21.49 11.32
C PHE A 42 5.10 22.66 10.39
N LEU A 43 5.56 22.39 9.17
CA LEU A 43 5.74 23.39 8.11
C LEU A 43 4.64 23.20 7.06
N ASP A 44 3.84 24.22 6.76
CA ASP A 44 3.05 24.16 5.52
C ASP A 44 4.03 24.28 4.34
N PRO A 45 4.08 23.33 3.40
CA PRO A 45 5.02 23.41 2.29
C PRO A 45 4.75 24.58 1.34
N LEU A 46 3.58 25.23 1.41
CA LEU A 46 3.34 26.50 0.71
C LEU A 46 3.95 27.71 1.41
N ASP A 47 4.31 27.61 2.69
CA ASP A 47 4.99 28.67 3.44
C ASP A 47 6.53 28.58 3.29
N ALA A 48 7.02 27.54 2.62
CA ALA A 48 8.46 27.33 2.44
C ALA A 48 9.08 28.30 1.44
N ASP A 49 10.23 28.86 1.80
CA ASP A 49 11.00 29.76 0.94
C ASP A 49 12.21 29.05 0.28
N GLU A 50 13.00 29.81 -0.48
CA GLU A 50 14.17 29.32 -1.21
C GLU A 50 15.31 28.80 -0.31
N THR A 51 15.29 29.11 0.99
CA THR A 51 16.29 28.61 1.96
C THR A 51 15.95 27.23 2.51
N ALA A 52 14.75 26.72 2.23
CA ALA A 52 14.29 25.45 2.73
C ALA A 52 15.17 24.29 2.20
N ALA A 53 15.66 23.47 3.12
CA ALA A 53 16.36 22.24 2.79
C ALA A 53 15.36 21.19 2.32
N ARG A 54 15.79 20.33 1.39
CA ARG A 54 15.02 19.19 0.91
C ARG A 54 15.75 17.90 1.22
N GLU A 55 14.99 16.90 1.63
CA GLU A 55 15.53 15.57 1.98
C GLU A 55 14.68 14.49 1.31
N VAL A 56 15.31 13.42 0.86
CA VAL A 56 14.64 12.26 0.29
C VAL A 56 14.55 11.20 1.38
N ILE A 57 13.36 10.69 1.67
CA ILE A 57 13.15 9.63 2.66
C ILE A 57 12.79 8.34 1.93
N PRO A 58 13.75 7.40 1.74
CA PRO A 58 13.51 6.17 0.98
C PRO A 58 13.11 4.97 1.84
N TRP A 59 12.34 4.05 1.25
CA TRP A 59 12.11 2.69 1.74
C TRP A 59 11.91 1.70 0.59
N THR A 60 11.95 0.40 0.88
CA THR A 60 11.70 -0.67 -0.11
C THR A 60 10.20 -0.83 -0.36
N GLY A 61 9.80 -1.03 -1.61
CA GLY A 61 8.40 -1.20 -2.00
C GLY A 61 7.81 -2.59 -1.72
N PHE A 62 8.57 -3.54 -1.17
CA PHE A 62 8.03 -4.87 -0.84
C PHE A 62 7.50 -4.94 0.61
N PRO A 63 6.27 -5.46 0.83
CA PRO A 63 5.67 -5.58 2.16
C PRO A 63 6.51 -6.37 3.15
N ARG A 64 6.93 -5.68 4.22
CA ARG A 64 7.70 -6.29 5.31
C ARG A 64 6.95 -7.43 6.00
N ILE A 65 5.62 -7.33 6.05
CA ILE A 65 4.78 -8.25 6.82
C ILE A 65 4.90 -9.70 6.34
N PHE A 66 5.06 -9.95 5.04
CA PHE A 66 5.26 -11.31 4.52
C PHE A 66 6.58 -11.93 4.99
N ASP A 67 7.63 -11.12 5.07
CA ASP A 67 8.95 -11.54 5.54
C ASP A 67 8.91 -11.96 7.02
N VAL A 68 8.17 -11.20 7.82
CA VAL A 68 7.91 -11.50 9.24
C VAL A 68 7.12 -12.80 9.41
N TRP A 69 5.99 -12.92 8.70
CA TRP A 69 5.12 -14.10 8.81
C TRP A 69 5.80 -15.40 8.39
N LEU A 70 6.59 -15.35 7.33
CA LEU A 70 7.36 -16.49 6.81
C LEU A 70 8.72 -16.65 7.49
N SER A 71 9.07 -15.72 8.38
CA SER A 71 10.30 -15.72 9.15
C SER A 71 11.55 -15.91 8.28
N ILE A 72 11.68 -15.10 7.22
CA ILE A 72 12.70 -15.31 6.18
C ILE A 72 14.15 -15.26 6.72
N ASP A 73 14.39 -14.56 7.84
CA ASP A 73 15.71 -14.36 8.45
C ASP A 73 15.96 -15.30 9.64
N GLU A 74 15.07 -16.25 9.90
CA GLU A 74 15.28 -17.26 10.93
C GLU A 74 16.31 -18.32 10.52
N SER A 75 16.38 -18.65 9.22
CA SER A 75 17.25 -19.69 8.69
C SER A 75 18.52 -19.10 8.06
N SER A 76 19.68 -19.63 8.43
CA SER A 76 20.95 -19.36 7.74
C SER A 76 21.13 -20.19 6.47
N ASP A 77 20.26 -21.17 6.21
CA ASP A 77 20.25 -21.94 4.96
C ASP A 77 19.64 -21.12 3.83
N SER A 78 20.46 -20.82 2.81
CA SER A 78 20.07 -20.01 1.66
C SER A 78 18.95 -20.64 0.83
N ILE A 79 18.85 -21.97 0.79
CA ILE A 79 17.80 -22.68 0.03
C ILE A 79 16.45 -22.46 0.71
N GLU A 80 16.37 -22.70 2.02
CA GLU A 80 15.16 -22.48 2.80
C GLU A 80 14.77 -21.00 2.83
N ARG A 81 15.75 -20.10 2.97
CA ARG A 81 15.50 -18.65 2.89
C ARG A 81 14.91 -18.26 1.54
N ASN A 82 15.47 -18.73 0.43
CA ASN A 82 14.95 -18.45 -0.91
C ASN A 82 13.55 -19.03 -1.10
N ARG A 83 13.27 -20.24 -0.57
CA ARG A 83 11.93 -20.82 -0.58
C ARG A 83 10.91 -19.95 0.15
N ARG A 84 11.26 -19.44 1.34
CA ARG A 84 10.41 -18.53 2.12
C ARG A 84 10.20 -17.20 1.39
N MET A 85 11.26 -16.65 0.78
CA MET A 85 11.15 -15.42 -0.03
C MET A 85 10.25 -15.59 -1.25
N ASP A 86 10.40 -16.69 -1.98
CA ASP A 86 9.55 -17.04 -3.13
C ASP A 86 8.08 -17.20 -2.71
N ARG A 87 7.84 -17.83 -1.54
CA ARG A 87 6.49 -17.88 -0.94
C ARG A 87 5.98 -16.49 -0.54
N ALA A 88 6.83 -15.59 -0.05
CA ALA A 88 6.46 -14.21 0.26
C ALA A 88 6.03 -13.48 -1.01
N HIS A 89 6.82 -13.59 -2.09
CA HIS A 89 6.50 -12.98 -3.38
C HIS A 89 5.15 -13.45 -3.93
N ARG A 90 4.85 -14.75 -3.88
CA ARG A 90 3.54 -15.28 -4.28
C ARG A 90 2.41 -14.86 -3.36
N SER A 91 2.67 -14.72 -2.05
CA SER A 91 1.65 -14.28 -1.08
C SER A 91 1.24 -12.83 -1.35
N ALA A 92 2.17 -11.99 -1.77
CA ALA A 92 1.91 -10.59 -2.15
C ALA A 92 1.08 -10.42 -3.45
N GLU A 93 0.85 -11.50 -4.21
CA GLU A 93 -0.06 -11.52 -5.37
C GLU A 93 -1.51 -11.86 -5.00
N ILE A 94 -1.75 -12.32 -3.77
CA ILE A 94 -3.09 -12.79 -3.37
C ILE A 94 -3.93 -11.58 -2.98
N LEU A 95 -4.87 -11.22 -3.86
CA LEU A 95 -5.81 -10.13 -3.65
C LEU A 95 -6.69 -10.39 -2.40
N ASN A 96 -6.72 -9.43 -1.48
CA ASN A 96 -7.57 -9.49 -0.30
C ASN A 96 -9.00 -9.13 -0.69
N ARG A 97 -9.94 -10.05 -0.47
CA ARG A 97 -11.37 -9.79 -0.65
C ARG A 97 -11.98 -9.42 0.68
N PHE A 98 -12.63 -8.27 0.73
CA PHE A 98 -13.18 -7.74 1.96
C PHE A 98 -14.61 -7.23 1.77
N THR A 99 -15.31 -7.15 2.89
CA THR A 99 -16.62 -6.53 3.02
C THR A 99 -16.62 -5.62 4.24
N TYR A 100 -17.74 -4.95 4.48
CA TYR A 100 -18.03 -4.30 5.74
C TYR A 100 -19.20 -4.98 6.42
N ILE A 101 -19.22 -4.92 7.75
CA ILE A 101 -20.38 -5.22 8.57
C ILE A 101 -20.59 -4.06 9.55
N LYS A 102 -21.81 -3.90 10.05
CA LYS A 102 -22.08 -3.03 11.21
C LYS A 102 -22.33 -3.90 12.43
N LEU A 103 -21.58 -3.68 13.51
CA LEU A 103 -21.87 -4.32 14.79
C LEU A 103 -22.83 -3.44 15.58
N ARG A 104 -24.00 -3.98 15.93
CA ARG A 104 -25.00 -3.26 16.74
C ARG A 104 -24.49 -2.94 18.14
N ASN A 105 -23.63 -3.79 18.69
CA ASN A 105 -23.09 -3.67 20.05
C ASN A 105 -22.29 -2.38 20.27
N ASP A 106 -21.50 -1.94 19.29
CA ASP A 106 -20.69 -0.72 19.36
C ASP A 106 -21.16 0.38 18.38
N GLY A 107 -22.09 0.05 17.49
CA GLY A 107 -22.63 0.94 16.47
C GLY A 107 -21.66 1.21 15.32
N ARG A 108 -20.53 0.52 15.24
CA ARG A 108 -19.44 0.80 14.32
C ARG A 108 -19.46 -0.13 13.11
N PHE A 109 -18.87 0.36 12.02
CA PHE A 109 -18.56 -0.46 10.86
C PHE A 109 -17.20 -1.11 11.03
N HIS A 110 -17.09 -2.37 10.61
CA HIS A 110 -15.87 -3.15 10.65
C HIS A 110 -15.60 -3.72 9.26
N GLN A 111 -14.38 -3.51 8.76
CA GLN A 111 -13.90 -4.18 7.56
C GLN A 111 -13.48 -5.60 7.93
N ILE A 112 -13.99 -6.60 7.23
CA ILE A 112 -13.70 -8.01 7.48
C ILE A 112 -13.42 -8.75 6.16
N PRO A 113 -12.78 -9.93 6.18
CA PRO A 113 -12.72 -10.80 5.01
C PRO A 113 -14.13 -11.11 4.50
N ALA A 114 -14.30 -11.05 3.18
CA ALA A 114 -15.58 -11.40 2.57
C ALA A 114 -15.84 -12.91 2.67
N ASP A 115 -17.07 -13.29 3.04
CA ASP A 115 -17.49 -14.68 3.15
C ASP A 115 -18.83 -14.90 2.43
N PRO A 116 -18.80 -15.27 1.14
CA PRO A 116 -20.00 -15.59 0.38
C PRO A 116 -20.83 -16.72 0.98
N ALA A 117 -20.21 -17.69 1.67
CA ALA A 117 -20.93 -18.85 2.21
C ALA A 117 -21.84 -18.47 3.38
N ASN A 118 -21.47 -17.43 4.13
CA ASN A 118 -22.23 -16.91 5.25
C ASN A 118 -22.93 -15.57 4.94
N GLY A 119 -22.95 -15.13 3.68
CA GLY A 119 -23.58 -13.87 3.28
C GLY A 119 -22.89 -12.61 3.83
N LEU A 120 -21.62 -12.71 4.21
CA LEU A 120 -20.81 -11.56 4.63
C LEU A 120 -20.24 -10.87 3.39
N LEU A 121 -21.13 -10.16 2.70
CA LEU A 121 -20.90 -9.44 1.45
C LEU A 121 -21.52 -8.04 1.53
N LEU A 122 -21.17 -7.18 0.57
CA LEU A 122 -21.87 -5.93 0.31
C LEU A 122 -22.99 -6.18 -0.69
N TYR A 123 -24.01 -5.33 -0.66
CA TYR A 123 -25.17 -5.49 -1.53
C TYR A 123 -25.62 -4.14 -2.08
N PRO A 124 -26.13 -4.09 -3.32
CA PRO A 124 -26.80 -2.90 -3.83
C PRO A 124 -28.10 -2.66 -3.06
N GLN A 125 -28.38 -1.41 -2.69
CA GLN A 125 -29.65 -1.04 -2.08
C GLN A 125 -30.78 -1.24 -3.09
N THR A 126 -31.87 -1.89 -2.67
CA THR A 126 -33.07 -2.07 -3.49
C THR A 126 -34.21 -1.19 -3.00
N ALA A 127 -35.15 -0.85 -3.89
CA ALA A 127 -36.34 -0.09 -3.54
C ALA A 127 -37.38 -0.90 -2.74
N SER A 128 -37.30 -2.24 -2.74
CA SER A 128 -38.35 -3.16 -2.28
C SER A 128 -38.06 -3.86 -0.94
N GLY A 129 -37.00 -3.48 -0.23
CA GLY A 129 -36.64 -4.06 1.07
C GLY A 129 -35.23 -4.65 1.08
N ASP A 130 -35.06 -5.81 1.72
CA ASP A 130 -33.77 -6.50 1.82
C ASP A 130 -33.21 -6.83 0.41
N PRO A 131 -31.90 -6.67 0.19
CA PRO A 131 -31.25 -7.04 -1.07
C PRO A 131 -31.36 -8.55 -1.34
N ALA A 132 -31.31 -8.92 -2.62
CA ALA A 132 -31.25 -10.32 -2.99
C ALA A 132 -29.84 -10.87 -2.73
N LEU A 133 -29.75 -12.01 -2.04
CA LEU A 133 -28.45 -12.56 -1.62
C LEU A 133 -27.53 -12.90 -2.80
N GLN A 134 -28.08 -13.21 -3.98
CA GLN A 134 -27.29 -13.46 -5.19
C GLN A 134 -26.62 -12.21 -5.78
N ASP A 135 -27.07 -11.02 -5.41
CA ASP A 135 -26.51 -9.74 -5.87
C ASP A 135 -25.35 -9.28 -4.97
N GLY A 136 -24.98 -10.10 -3.98
CA GLY A 136 -23.88 -9.83 -3.07
C GLY A 136 -22.54 -9.77 -3.81
N PHE A 137 -21.73 -8.80 -3.45
CA PHE A 137 -20.39 -8.61 -3.98
C PHE A 137 -19.39 -8.29 -2.85
N PHE A 138 -18.11 -8.38 -3.15
CA PHE A 138 -17.04 -7.97 -2.26
C PHE A 138 -16.20 -6.90 -2.95
N LEU A 139 -15.49 -6.11 -2.14
CA LEU A 139 -14.42 -5.26 -2.62
C LEU A 139 -13.10 -6.03 -2.54
N ALA A 140 -12.10 -5.55 -3.27
CA ALA A 140 -10.82 -6.21 -3.31
C ALA A 140 -9.68 -5.18 -3.23
N GLU A 141 -8.63 -5.49 -2.49
CA GLU A 141 -7.42 -4.67 -2.40
C GLU A 141 -6.18 -5.54 -2.47
N ARG A 142 -5.06 -4.96 -2.91
CA ARG A 142 -3.77 -5.65 -2.89
C ARG A 142 -3.21 -5.66 -1.47
N PRO A 143 -2.52 -6.73 -1.03
CA PRO A 143 -1.84 -6.77 0.26
C PRO A 143 -0.50 -6.01 0.24
N GLN A 144 -0.27 -5.17 -0.76
CA GLN A 144 1.01 -4.57 -1.08
C GLN A 144 1.13 -3.20 -0.39
N ASP A 145 1.34 -3.23 0.92
CA ASP A 145 1.14 -2.11 1.83
C ASP A 145 2.35 -1.19 2.02
N GLU A 146 3.31 -1.13 1.09
CA GLU A 146 4.49 -0.23 1.21
C GLU A 146 4.46 0.91 0.21
N TYR A 147 3.26 1.41 -0.08
CA TYR A 147 3.01 2.48 -1.04
C TYR A 147 3.54 2.20 -2.46
N LEU A 148 3.75 0.93 -2.80
CA LEU A 148 4.04 0.44 -4.15
C LEU A 148 3.15 -0.76 -4.43
N GLU A 149 2.24 -0.59 -5.37
CA GLU A 149 1.38 -1.68 -5.85
C GLU A 149 1.80 -2.11 -7.24
N TRP A 150 1.53 -3.38 -7.57
CA TRP A 150 1.83 -3.97 -8.86
C TRP A 150 0.75 -4.94 -9.35
N PHE A 151 0.75 -5.14 -10.67
CA PHE A 151 -0.17 -6.03 -11.36
C PHE A 151 0.49 -6.73 -12.54
N LEU A 152 0.26 -8.04 -12.67
CA LEU A 152 0.73 -8.84 -13.78
C LEU A 152 -0.24 -8.76 -14.95
N VAL A 153 0.20 -8.14 -16.03
CA VAL A 153 -0.53 -8.13 -17.29
C VAL A 153 -0.25 -9.42 -18.03
N ARG A 154 -1.31 -10.15 -18.34
CA ARG A 154 -1.23 -11.38 -19.13
C ARG A 154 -1.92 -11.20 -20.47
N ASP A 155 -1.28 -11.74 -21.49
CA ASP A 155 -1.92 -11.92 -22.78
C ASP A 155 -3.19 -12.80 -22.59
N PRO A 156 -4.36 -12.37 -23.08
CA PRO A 156 -5.62 -13.08 -22.83
C PRO A 156 -5.64 -14.48 -23.44
N ASP A 157 -4.98 -14.67 -24.58
CA ASP A 157 -5.03 -15.92 -25.36
C ASP A 157 -3.97 -16.93 -24.88
N THR A 158 -2.72 -16.47 -24.73
CA THR A 158 -1.58 -17.33 -24.39
C THR A 158 -1.32 -17.42 -22.89
N ARG A 159 -1.91 -16.52 -22.09
CA ARG A 159 -1.71 -16.40 -20.62
C ARG A 159 -0.28 -16.06 -20.18
N ARG A 160 0.61 -15.77 -21.13
CA ARG A 160 1.97 -15.28 -20.91
C ARG A 160 1.94 -13.94 -20.18
N ILE A 161 2.87 -13.72 -19.27
CA ILE A 161 3.07 -12.44 -18.59
C ILE A 161 3.79 -11.53 -19.57
N THR A 162 3.08 -10.55 -20.11
CA THR A 162 3.64 -9.60 -21.08
C THR A 162 4.23 -8.37 -20.42
N ARG A 163 3.79 -8.06 -19.19
CA ARG A 163 4.22 -6.87 -18.46
C ARG A 163 3.89 -7.00 -16.97
N ILE A 164 4.70 -6.39 -16.12
CA ILE A 164 4.36 -6.14 -14.71
C ILE A 164 4.30 -4.63 -14.55
N ASP A 165 3.12 -4.11 -14.21
CA ASP A 165 2.89 -2.69 -13.94
C ASP A 165 3.12 -2.40 -12.47
N PHE A 166 3.69 -1.22 -12.16
CA PHE A 166 3.92 -0.70 -10.81
C PHE A 166 3.37 0.72 -10.69
N THR A 167 2.70 1.05 -9.58
CA THR A 167 2.16 2.38 -9.30
C THR A 167 2.33 2.78 -7.84
N VAL A 168 2.50 4.09 -7.63
CA VAL A 168 2.45 4.76 -6.32
C VAL A 168 1.39 5.87 -6.30
N GLU A 169 0.53 5.93 -7.33
CA GLU A 169 -0.49 6.97 -7.44
C GLU A 169 -1.53 6.83 -6.33
N ALA A 170 -1.70 7.87 -5.52
CA ALA A 170 -2.64 7.86 -4.40
C ALA A 170 -4.09 7.98 -4.88
N PRO A 171 -5.05 7.30 -4.21
CA PRO A 171 -6.45 7.29 -4.62
C PRO A 171 -7.08 8.69 -4.62
N GLU A 172 -6.64 9.61 -3.76
CA GLU A 172 -7.25 10.93 -3.61
C GLU A 172 -7.15 11.80 -4.88
N TYR A 173 -6.09 11.61 -5.67
CA TYR A 173 -5.95 12.27 -6.96
C TYR A 173 -7.02 11.80 -7.95
N TRP A 174 -7.26 10.48 -7.97
CA TRP A 174 -8.22 9.83 -8.85
C TRP A 174 -9.67 10.09 -8.44
N GLU A 175 -9.94 10.12 -7.13
CA GLU A 175 -11.22 10.56 -6.57
C GLU A 175 -11.51 12.01 -6.99
N THR A 176 -10.55 12.93 -6.83
CA THR A 176 -10.69 14.33 -7.27
C THR A 176 -10.99 14.42 -8.77
N LEU A 177 -10.30 13.63 -9.59
CA LEU A 177 -10.51 13.59 -11.02
C LEU A 177 -11.90 13.04 -11.36
N ALA A 178 -12.31 11.94 -10.74
CA ALA A 178 -13.58 11.28 -11.02
C ALA A 178 -14.79 12.13 -10.61
N GLU A 179 -14.68 12.88 -9.50
CA GLU A 179 -15.73 13.80 -9.05
C GLU A 179 -15.89 15.02 -9.98
N GLY A 180 -14.78 15.58 -10.48
CA GLY A 180 -14.81 16.77 -11.32
C GLY A 180 -14.99 16.50 -12.82
N ASP A 181 -14.54 15.34 -13.31
CA ASP A 181 -14.64 14.94 -14.72
C ASP A 181 -14.66 13.38 -14.89
N PRO A 182 -15.85 12.76 -14.76
CA PRO A 182 -16.04 11.31 -14.95
C PRO A 182 -15.61 10.77 -16.33
N ASP A 183 -15.65 11.60 -17.38
CA ASP A 183 -15.28 11.19 -18.73
C ASP A 183 -13.75 11.19 -18.89
N LEU A 184 -13.07 12.18 -18.30
CA LEU A 184 -11.61 12.21 -18.30
C LEU A 184 -11.02 11.05 -17.48
N VAL A 185 -11.54 10.75 -16.29
CA VAL A 185 -11.02 9.60 -15.51
C VAL A 185 -11.15 8.28 -16.30
N GLN A 186 -12.26 8.06 -16.98
CA GLN A 186 -12.46 6.87 -17.83
C GLN A 186 -11.47 6.84 -19.00
N THR A 187 -11.24 7.99 -19.63
CA THR A 187 -10.29 8.12 -20.75
C THR A 187 -8.89 7.71 -20.29
N ILE A 188 -8.43 8.25 -19.16
CA ILE A 188 -7.09 7.95 -18.63
C ILE A 188 -6.99 6.50 -18.17
N TYR A 189 -8.04 5.94 -17.54
CA TYR A 189 -8.12 4.51 -17.24
C TYR A 189 -7.88 3.65 -18.50
N SER A 190 -8.55 3.99 -19.60
CA SER A 190 -8.41 3.25 -20.85
C SER A 190 -7.02 3.37 -21.46
N GLU A 191 -6.40 4.55 -21.38
CA GLU A 191 -5.04 4.81 -21.83
C GLU A 191 -4.01 4.00 -21.04
N LEU A 192 -4.06 4.07 -19.70
CA LEU A 192 -3.09 3.39 -18.84
C LEU A 192 -3.19 1.87 -18.89
N LEU A 193 -4.41 1.35 -19.08
CA LEU A 193 -4.65 -0.09 -19.19
C LEU A 193 -4.50 -0.60 -20.64
N GLY A 194 -4.40 0.29 -21.62
CA GLY A 194 -4.28 -0.05 -23.04
C GLY A 194 -5.51 -0.78 -23.60
N LYS A 195 -6.70 -0.54 -23.04
CA LYS A 195 -7.96 -1.21 -23.42
C LYS A 195 -9.15 -0.34 -23.07
N THR A 196 -10.28 -0.57 -23.75
CA THR A 196 -11.52 0.15 -23.46
C THR A 196 -12.07 -0.23 -22.09
N VAL A 197 -12.20 0.76 -21.22
CA VAL A 197 -12.82 0.64 -19.90
C VAL A 197 -14.22 1.24 -19.94
N PRO A 198 -15.31 0.50 -19.69
CA PRO A 198 -16.64 1.07 -19.57
C PRO A 198 -16.70 2.06 -18.39
N LYS A 199 -17.28 3.24 -18.60
CA LYS A 199 -17.32 4.30 -17.57
C LYS A 199 -18.11 3.83 -16.35
N GLU A 200 -19.25 3.19 -16.60
CA GLU A 200 -20.15 2.66 -15.60
C GLU A 200 -19.50 1.63 -14.66
N ASP A 201 -18.43 0.96 -15.08
CA ASP A 201 -17.69 0.03 -14.21
C ASP A 201 -16.86 0.76 -13.14
N LEU A 202 -16.59 2.07 -13.31
CA LEU A 202 -15.77 2.86 -12.40
C LEU A 202 -16.57 3.45 -11.23
N PHE A 203 -17.90 3.37 -11.27
CA PHE A 203 -18.78 4.02 -10.29
C PHE A 203 -19.78 3.02 -9.71
N PHE A 204 -20.21 3.24 -8.47
CA PHE A 204 -21.29 2.44 -7.89
C PHE A 204 -22.61 2.70 -8.62
N SER A 205 -23.31 1.65 -9.05
CA SER A 205 -24.59 1.77 -9.75
C SER A 205 -25.77 2.02 -8.81
N SER A 206 -25.57 1.86 -7.49
CA SER A 206 -26.59 1.97 -6.45
C SER A 206 -25.91 2.35 -5.13
N ASP A 207 -26.69 2.87 -4.18
CA ASP A 207 -26.24 2.98 -2.79
C ASP A 207 -25.85 1.59 -2.27
N ILE A 208 -24.81 1.50 -1.45
CA ILE A 208 -24.35 0.22 -0.90
C ILE A 208 -24.91 0.00 0.51
N VAL A 209 -25.37 -1.23 0.77
CA VAL A 209 -25.74 -1.71 2.09
C VAL A 209 -24.83 -2.86 2.52
N CYS A 210 -24.67 -3.01 3.83
CA CYS A 210 -23.90 -4.09 4.43
C CYS A 210 -24.71 -4.81 5.54
N PRO A 211 -24.33 -6.05 5.91
CA PRO A 211 -24.94 -6.77 7.01
C PRO A 211 -24.77 -6.04 8.35
N GLU A 212 -25.86 -5.92 9.09
CA GLU A 212 -25.85 -5.56 10.51
C GLU A 212 -25.88 -6.85 11.35
N LEU A 213 -24.90 -7.00 12.24
CA LEU A 213 -24.78 -8.16 13.13
C LEU A 213 -24.86 -7.73 14.61
N GLU A 214 -25.37 -8.62 15.45
CA GLU A 214 -25.36 -8.49 16.91
C GLU A 214 -24.55 -9.63 17.53
N GLN A 215 -23.53 -9.28 18.31
CA GLN A 215 -22.77 -10.23 19.11
C GLN A 215 -23.57 -10.61 20.36
N THR A 216 -23.84 -11.90 20.51
CA THR A 216 -24.56 -12.46 21.64
C THR A 216 -23.68 -12.52 22.89
N ALA A 217 -24.28 -12.73 24.06
CA ALA A 217 -23.56 -12.93 25.32
C ALA A 217 -22.61 -14.14 25.31
N ARG A 218 -22.75 -15.07 24.36
CA ARG A 218 -21.88 -16.23 24.17
C ARG A 218 -20.70 -15.96 23.23
N GLY A 219 -20.66 -14.78 22.61
CA GLY A 219 -19.63 -14.39 21.63
C GLY A 219 -20.01 -14.68 20.18
N ASP A 220 -21.10 -15.42 19.92
CA ASP A 220 -21.59 -15.71 18.56
C ASP A 220 -22.19 -14.46 17.92
N PHE A 221 -22.09 -14.34 16.59
CA PHE A 221 -22.72 -13.26 15.82
C PHE A 221 -24.05 -13.72 15.21
N GLN A 222 -25.08 -12.90 15.34
CA GLN A 222 -26.40 -13.10 14.74
C GLN A 222 -26.66 -12.01 13.70
N PHE A 223 -27.16 -12.41 12.54
CA PHE A 223 -27.61 -11.48 11.50
C PHE A 223 -28.91 -10.80 11.94
N VAL A 224 -28.93 -9.47 11.82
CA VAL A 224 -30.06 -8.62 12.24
C VAL A 224 -30.82 -8.06 11.05
N GLY A 225 -30.11 -7.71 9.99
CA GLY A 225 -30.66 -7.07 8.80
C GLY A 225 -29.57 -6.41 7.98
N PHE A 226 -29.97 -5.49 7.09
CA PHE A 226 -29.05 -4.67 6.31
C PHE A 226 -29.13 -3.21 6.72
N THR A 227 -28.01 -2.51 6.62
CA THR A 227 -27.90 -1.07 6.85
C THR A 227 -27.14 -0.42 5.71
N LYS A 228 -27.44 0.86 5.40
CA LYS A 228 -26.58 1.66 4.51
C LYS A 228 -25.15 1.67 5.05
N LEU A 229 -24.19 1.45 4.16
CA LEU A 229 -22.77 1.53 4.46
C LEU A 229 -22.38 3.00 4.57
N PHE A 230 -21.82 3.41 5.72
CA PHE A 230 -21.43 4.79 6.03
C PHE A 230 -22.49 5.84 5.61
N PRO A 231 -23.69 5.84 6.24
CA PRO A 231 -24.82 6.65 5.78
C PRO A 231 -24.57 8.16 5.79
N ASP A 232 -23.57 8.62 6.55
CA ASP A 232 -23.17 10.02 6.68
C ASP A 232 -22.04 10.42 5.71
N GLU A 233 -21.56 9.48 4.89
CA GLU A 233 -20.48 9.67 3.91
C GLU A 233 -21.02 9.53 2.47
N GLU A 234 -20.35 10.17 1.50
CA GLU A 234 -20.75 10.08 0.09
C GLU A 234 -20.16 8.85 -0.61
N ASP A 235 -18.97 8.38 -0.22
CA ASP A 235 -18.10 7.43 -0.95
C ASP A 235 -18.74 6.13 -1.47
N PHE A 236 -19.89 5.71 -0.91
CA PHE A 236 -20.58 4.45 -1.24
C PHE A 236 -21.99 4.65 -1.81
N LYS A 237 -22.33 5.86 -2.27
CA LYS A 237 -23.63 6.14 -2.91
C LYS A 237 -23.61 5.86 -4.41
N ALA A 238 -24.82 5.74 -4.97
CA ALA A 238 -24.97 5.63 -6.42
C ALA A 238 -24.29 6.80 -7.15
N GLY A 239 -23.53 6.49 -8.20
CA GLY A 239 -22.79 7.45 -9.01
C GLY A 239 -21.42 7.85 -8.45
N GLN A 240 -21.05 7.38 -7.25
CA GLN A 240 -19.76 7.71 -6.64
C GLN A 240 -18.67 6.78 -7.14
N TYR A 241 -17.45 7.31 -7.21
CA TYR A 241 -16.30 6.60 -7.77
C TYR A 241 -15.93 5.40 -6.90
N ASN A 242 -15.98 4.21 -7.50
CA ASN A 242 -15.54 3.00 -6.84
C ASN A 242 -14.03 2.85 -7.05
N ARG A 243 -13.23 3.31 -6.08
CA ARG A 243 -11.77 3.21 -6.12
C ARG A 243 -11.23 1.76 -6.14
N TRP A 244 -12.08 0.79 -5.77
CA TRP A 244 -11.82 -0.66 -5.83
C TRP A 244 -12.54 -1.34 -7.01
N ASN A 245 -12.84 -0.59 -8.06
CA ASN A 245 -13.40 -1.16 -9.28
C ASN A 245 -12.47 -2.21 -9.90
N LYS A 246 -13.06 -3.14 -10.65
CA LYS A 246 -12.33 -4.28 -11.25
C LYS A 246 -11.18 -3.87 -12.17
N TRP A 247 -11.18 -2.66 -12.73
CA TRP A 247 -10.13 -2.17 -13.61
C TRP A 247 -8.90 -1.66 -12.83
N ASN A 248 -9.04 -1.42 -11.53
CA ASN A 248 -7.96 -1.08 -10.61
C ASN A 248 -7.50 -2.25 -9.73
N THR A 249 -8.20 -3.38 -9.76
CA THR A 249 -7.96 -4.55 -8.89
C THR A 249 -7.72 -5.84 -9.70
N GLU A 250 -8.77 -6.50 -10.19
CA GLU A 250 -8.67 -7.83 -10.81
C GLU A 250 -8.22 -7.82 -12.28
N GLN A 251 -8.51 -6.74 -13.00
CA GLN A 251 -8.28 -6.63 -14.43
C GLN A 251 -7.22 -5.60 -14.81
N GLY A 252 -6.62 -4.93 -13.84
CA GLY A 252 -5.64 -3.90 -14.09
C GLY A 252 -5.24 -3.21 -12.80
N MET A 253 -4.47 -2.14 -12.96
CA MET A 253 -4.03 -1.30 -11.86
C MET A 253 -3.82 0.09 -12.41
N VAL A 254 -4.35 1.08 -11.69
CA VAL A 254 -4.27 2.49 -12.02
C VAL A 254 -3.64 3.25 -10.84
N HIS A 255 -4.18 3.05 -9.64
CA HIS A 255 -3.73 3.69 -8.41
C HIS A 255 -3.74 2.72 -7.22
N LEU A 256 -3.21 3.16 -6.08
CA LEU A 256 -3.14 2.38 -4.85
C LEU A 256 -4.55 2.00 -4.36
N THR A 257 -4.72 0.74 -3.93
CA THR A 257 -5.98 0.14 -3.46
C THR A 257 -5.93 -0.25 -1.99
N GLN A 258 -4.73 -0.52 -1.46
CA GLN A 258 -4.53 -0.94 -0.09
C GLN A 258 -4.93 0.22 0.85
N ARG A 259 -5.79 -0.07 1.83
CA ARG A 259 -6.41 0.95 2.71
C ARG A 259 -5.46 1.90 3.46
N ASN A 260 -4.22 1.47 3.76
CA ASN A 260 -3.20 2.29 4.42
C ASN A 260 -2.32 3.04 3.41
N ASN A 261 -2.40 2.72 2.12
CA ASN A 261 -1.65 3.35 1.03
C ASN A 261 -2.39 4.58 0.48
N THR A 262 -2.64 5.57 1.35
CA THR A 262 -3.32 6.83 0.99
C THR A 262 -2.39 8.03 1.15
N LEU A 263 -2.59 9.08 0.36
CA LEU A 263 -1.82 10.32 0.52
C LEU A 263 -2.06 10.94 1.89
N PHE A 264 -3.30 10.86 2.39
CA PHE A 264 -3.66 11.50 3.65
C PHE A 264 -3.13 10.76 4.87
N ALA A 265 -2.92 9.45 4.79
CA ALA A 265 -2.15 8.71 5.80
C ALA A 265 -0.69 9.20 5.86
N GLU A 266 -0.08 9.44 4.70
CA GLU A 266 1.30 9.94 4.60
C GLU A 266 1.44 11.36 5.17
N ILE A 267 0.51 12.26 4.84
CA ILE A 267 0.46 13.61 5.44
C ILE A 267 0.29 13.52 6.96
N ASN A 268 -0.62 12.66 7.45
CA ASN A 268 -0.82 12.47 8.89
C ASN A 268 0.45 11.97 9.58
N LEU A 269 1.13 10.98 8.97
CA LEU A 269 2.37 10.40 9.45
C LEU A 269 3.47 11.44 9.60
N ALA A 270 3.78 12.15 8.51
CA ALA A 270 4.81 13.18 8.50
C ALA A 270 4.48 14.29 9.50
N ALA A 271 3.24 14.80 9.49
CA ALA A 271 2.84 15.89 10.38
C ALA A 271 2.91 15.48 11.86
N THR A 272 2.36 14.31 12.22
CA THR A 272 2.35 13.83 13.61
C THR A 272 3.76 13.56 14.12
N ALA A 273 4.65 13.05 13.27
CA ALA A 273 6.04 12.78 13.61
C ALA A 273 6.87 14.03 13.96
N THR A 274 6.42 15.24 13.59
CA THR A 274 7.09 16.50 13.96
C THR A 274 7.07 16.80 15.47
N GLN A 275 6.16 16.17 16.21
CA GLN A 275 6.01 16.40 17.65
C GLN A 275 7.17 15.79 18.47
N ARG A 276 7.46 16.40 19.62
CA ARG A 276 8.46 15.87 20.57
C ARG A 276 7.78 14.90 21.54
N PHE A 277 8.05 13.61 21.39
CA PHE A 277 7.43 12.58 22.24
C PHE A 277 8.22 12.26 23.51
N ALA A 278 7.51 11.85 24.57
CA ALA A 278 8.06 11.55 25.89
C ALA A 278 9.07 10.39 25.92
N ILE A 279 9.05 9.50 24.92
CA ILE A 279 10.07 8.45 24.75
C ILE A 279 11.46 9.03 24.42
N ARG A 280 11.51 10.31 24.02
CA ARG A 280 12.73 11.05 23.69
C ARG A 280 12.86 12.30 24.57
N PRO A 281 13.05 12.13 25.90
CA PRO A 281 13.17 13.26 26.81
C PRO A 281 14.47 14.06 26.55
N ASP A 282 15.53 13.38 26.14
CA ASP A 282 16.79 13.95 25.66
C ASP A 282 16.85 13.92 24.13
N LEU A 283 17.11 15.06 23.50
CA LEU A 283 17.21 15.21 22.04
C LEU A 283 18.43 14.45 21.48
N SER A 284 19.41 14.10 22.31
CA SER A 284 20.59 13.31 21.90
C SER A 284 20.33 11.80 21.82
N ALA A 285 19.24 11.31 22.42
CA ALA A 285 18.95 9.88 22.47
C ALA A 285 18.48 9.37 21.10
N ASN A 286 19.11 8.31 20.59
CA ASN A 286 18.56 7.56 19.45
C ASN A 286 17.38 6.72 19.94
N VAL A 287 16.20 6.94 19.37
CA VAL A 287 15.00 6.15 19.69
C VAL A 287 14.75 5.20 18.54
N ASP A 288 14.53 3.93 18.87
CA ASP A 288 14.12 2.90 17.91
C ASP A 288 12.87 3.36 17.14
N ARG A 289 12.90 3.25 15.81
CA ARG A 289 11.83 3.76 14.95
C ARG A 289 10.46 3.13 15.24
N PHE A 290 10.44 1.86 15.62
CA PHE A 290 9.21 1.14 15.95
C PHE A 290 8.63 1.62 17.29
N ALA A 291 9.49 1.85 18.28
CA ALA A 291 9.11 2.45 19.55
C ALA A 291 8.60 3.90 19.39
N LEU A 292 9.23 4.68 18.50
CA LEU A 292 8.76 6.03 18.18
C LEU A 292 7.38 6.01 17.52
N THR A 293 7.17 5.11 16.55
CA THR A 293 5.88 4.92 15.85
C THR A 293 4.77 4.57 16.84
N ALA A 294 5.02 3.61 17.73
CA ALA A 294 4.06 3.26 18.79
C ALA A 294 3.81 4.41 19.77
N CYS A 295 4.86 5.11 20.21
CA CYS A 295 4.71 6.25 21.12
C CYS A 295 3.90 7.39 20.49
N GLY A 296 4.13 7.70 19.21
CA GLY A 296 3.39 8.72 18.49
C GLY A 296 1.97 8.32 18.09
N GLY A 297 1.68 7.02 18.06
CA GLY A 297 0.37 6.49 17.66
C GLY A 297 0.01 6.83 16.21
N TYR A 298 1.01 6.91 15.33
CA TYR A 298 0.85 7.12 13.90
C TYR A 298 1.25 5.86 13.13
N GLY A 299 0.70 5.68 11.92
CA GLY A 299 1.03 4.57 11.02
C GLY A 299 0.91 3.17 11.62
N ALA A 300 1.53 2.20 10.96
CA ALA A 300 1.61 0.81 11.37
C ALA A 300 3.05 0.41 11.72
N VAL A 301 3.23 -0.19 12.90
CA VAL A 301 4.55 -0.47 13.46
C VAL A 301 5.31 -1.52 12.63
N ASN A 302 4.67 -2.49 11.96
CA ASN A 302 5.43 -3.53 11.25
C ASN A 302 5.67 -3.26 9.76
N ARG A 303 5.34 -2.05 9.25
CA ARG A 303 5.72 -1.58 7.92
C ARG A 303 7.18 -1.10 7.87
N ASN A 304 7.72 -0.97 6.67
CA ASN A 304 9.01 -0.33 6.38
C ASN A 304 8.84 1.19 6.32
N SER A 305 7.84 1.65 5.57
CA SER A 305 7.54 3.06 5.32
C SER A 305 7.30 3.86 6.60
N ASP A 306 6.23 3.53 7.34
CA ASP A 306 5.75 4.37 8.44
C ASP A 306 6.80 4.62 9.53
N PRO A 307 7.53 3.62 10.06
CA PRO A 307 8.58 3.88 11.03
C PRO A 307 9.76 4.66 10.45
N THR A 308 10.08 4.48 9.16
CA THR A 308 11.17 5.20 8.49
C THR A 308 10.82 6.68 8.32
N ILE A 309 9.62 6.97 7.83
CA ILE A 309 9.09 8.34 7.70
C ILE A 309 9.06 9.01 9.08
N GLY A 310 8.47 8.33 10.06
CA GLY A 310 8.34 8.84 11.42
C GLY A 310 9.69 9.19 12.06
N GLN A 311 10.69 8.30 11.94
CA GLN A 311 12.03 8.55 12.49
C GLN A 311 12.75 9.69 11.78
N SER A 312 12.71 9.73 10.45
CA SER A 312 13.38 10.77 9.65
C SER A 312 12.80 12.15 9.93
N VAL A 313 11.46 12.29 9.88
CA VAL A 313 10.78 13.55 10.16
C VAL A 313 11.00 13.98 11.62
N ASN A 314 10.87 13.07 12.59
CA ASN A 314 11.08 13.40 13.99
C ASN A 314 12.51 13.86 14.26
N SER A 315 13.51 13.21 13.66
CA SER A 315 14.90 13.57 13.88
C SER A 315 15.23 14.96 13.31
N LEU A 316 14.66 15.31 12.16
CA LEU A 316 14.79 16.66 11.59
C LEU A 316 14.04 17.70 12.43
N ALA A 317 12.78 17.44 12.78
CA ALA A 317 11.97 18.36 13.58
C ALA A 317 12.66 18.72 14.91
N LEU A 318 13.26 17.72 15.56
CA LEU A 318 13.99 17.88 16.82
C LEU A 318 15.39 18.49 16.68
N SER A 319 15.86 18.72 15.45
CA SER A 319 17.13 19.37 15.13
C SER A 319 16.96 20.86 14.80
N ASN A 320 15.95 21.52 15.39
CA ASN A 320 15.59 22.94 15.16
C ASN A 320 15.07 23.23 13.75
N PHE A 321 14.23 22.33 13.21
CA PHE A 321 13.54 22.57 11.95
C PHE A 321 12.02 22.46 12.12
N ARG A 322 11.27 23.24 11.35
CA ARG A 322 9.90 22.89 10.97
C ARG A 322 9.98 22.05 9.71
N VAL A 323 9.22 20.96 9.64
CA VAL A 323 9.37 19.92 8.61
C VAL A 323 8.01 19.49 8.09
N MET A 324 7.92 19.20 6.80
CA MET A 324 6.79 18.50 6.18
C MET A 324 7.21 17.88 4.85
N VAL A 325 6.27 17.24 4.16
CA VAL A 325 6.41 16.79 2.77
C VAL A 325 6.32 17.99 1.83
N SER A 326 7.18 18.03 0.82
CA SER A 326 7.28 19.11 -0.18
C SER A 326 6.13 19.08 -1.18
N ASN A 327 5.76 20.26 -1.71
CA ASN A 327 4.81 20.40 -2.81
C ASN A 327 5.50 20.13 -4.16
N PRO A 328 4.95 19.29 -5.08
CA PRO A 328 3.72 18.51 -4.95
C PRO A 328 3.83 17.37 -3.93
N ILE A 329 2.86 17.33 -3.01
CA ILE A 329 2.77 16.28 -1.98
C ILE A 329 2.36 14.99 -2.67
N GLY A 330 3.12 13.91 -2.44
CA GLY A 330 2.92 12.64 -3.13
C GLY A 330 3.92 11.58 -2.70
N LEU A 331 3.59 10.35 -3.07
CA LEU A 331 4.47 9.19 -3.01
C LEU A 331 5.12 9.04 -4.37
N TYR A 332 6.41 8.74 -4.41
CA TYR A 332 7.17 8.67 -5.65
C TYR A 332 8.07 7.44 -5.70
N ILE A 333 8.30 6.92 -6.90
CA ILE A 333 9.36 5.95 -7.14
C ILE A 333 10.67 6.72 -7.29
N GLY A 334 11.61 6.48 -6.37
CA GLY A 334 12.91 7.13 -6.36
C GLY A 334 13.96 6.39 -7.18
N GLU A 335 13.96 5.05 -7.13
CA GLU A 335 14.91 4.21 -7.85
C GLU A 335 14.27 2.89 -8.27
N ILE A 336 14.63 2.40 -9.47
CA ILE A 336 14.25 1.08 -9.98
C ILE A 336 15.53 0.37 -10.42
N ASN A 337 16.03 -0.56 -9.58
CA ASN A 337 17.22 -1.32 -9.92
C ASN A 337 16.84 -2.63 -10.64
N LEU A 338 17.11 -2.70 -11.94
CA LEU A 338 16.83 -3.89 -12.78
C LEU A 338 18.06 -4.74 -13.10
N SER A 339 19.21 -4.50 -12.45
CA SER A 339 20.45 -5.25 -12.72
C SER A 339 20.36 -6.76 -12.43
N GLY A 340 19.36 -7.17 -11.64
CA GLY A 340 19.02 -8.56 -11.36
C GLY A 340 18.32 -9.31 -12.50
N PHE A 341 17.80 -8.61 -13.51
CA PHE A 341 17.03 -9.21 -14.60
C PHE A 341 17.90 -10.11 -15.50
N ARG A 342 17.39 -11.30 -15.84
CA ARG A 342 17.97 -12.21 -16.84
C ARG A 342 16.89 -12.73 -17.79
N ASP A 343 17.22 -12.80 -19.07
CA ASP A 343 16.40 -13.45 -20.09
C ASP A 343 16.35 -14.99 -19.90
N PRO A 344 15.54 -15.74 -20.67
CA PRO A 344 15.44 -17.19 -20.56
C PRO A 344 16.76 -17.94 -20.81
N GLU A 345 17.67 -17.33 -21.57
CA GLU A 345 19.01 -17.85 -21.84
C GLU A 345 20.03 -17.51 -20.75
N GLY A 346 19.64 -16.71 -19.74
CA GLY A 346 20.48 -16.30 -18.62
C GLY A 346 21.34 -15.07 -18.87
N ASN A 347 21.11 -14.33 -19.97
CA ASN A 347 21.85 -13.12 -20.30
C ASN A 347 21.28 -11.89 -19.58
N LEU A 348 22.15 -10.91 -19.35
CA LEU A 348 21.76 -9.58 -18.92
C LEU A 348 21.02 -8.84 -20.05
N VAL A 349 19.93 -8.17 -19.70
CA VAL A 349 19.20 -7.28 -20.61
C VAL A 349 19.29 -5.85 -20.09
N PRO A 350 19.70 -4.87 -20.92
CA PRO A 350 19.76 -3.47 -20.50
C PRO A 350 18.39 -2.91 -20.09
N SER A 351 18.35 -2.13 -19.01
CA SER A 351 17.11 -1.59 -18.43
C SER A 351 16.26 -0.82 -19.45
N GLU A 352 16.88 -0.06 -20.35
CA GLU A 352 16.19 0.72 -21.38
C GLU A 352 15.41 -0.12 -22.40
N GLN A 353 15.65 -1.44 -22.46
CA GLN A 353 14.90 -2.35 -23.33
C GLN A 353 13.70 -2.98 -22.62
N ILE A 354 13.66 -2.95 -21.29
CA ILE A 354 12.70 -3.68 -20.47
C ILE A 354 11.88 -2.78 -19.53
N LEU A 355 12.29 -1.53 -19.34
CA LEU A 355 11.65 -0.54 -18.46
C LEU A 355 10.95 0.54 -19.30
N THR A 356 9.68 0.79 -18.97
CA THR A 356 8.96 1.97 -19.46
C THR A 356 8.45 2.79 -18.27
N ILE A 357 8.75 4.08 -18.26
CA ILE A 357 8.12 5.05 -17.34
C ILE A 357 6.86 5.58 -18.01
N HIS A 358 5.71 5.44 -17.34
CA HIS A 358 4.42 5.85 -17.89
C HIS A 358 4.00 7.22 -17.40
N ARG A 359 4.27 7.53 -16.12
CA ARG A 359 3.84 8.77 -15.47
C ARG A 359 4.91 9.27 -14.52
N GLY A 360 5.15 10.58 -14.56
CA GLY A 360 6.21 11.23 -13.79
C GLY A 360 7.60 11.15 -14.43
N SER A 361 8.62 11.62 -13.71
CA SER A 361 10.00 11.71 -14.19
C SER A 361 11.00 11.51 -13.05
N PHE A 362 12.18 10.94 -13.34
CA PHE A 362 13.29 10.91 -12.38
C PHE A 362 13.97 12.27 -12.19
N ASN A 363 13.75 13.20 -13.12
CA ASN A 363 14.23 14.57 -13.05
C ASN A 363 13.05 15.50 -13.30
N ASP A 364 12.34 15.87 -12.24
CA ASP A 364 11.30 16.89 -12.27
C ASP A 364 11.90 18.31 -12.19
N GLU A 365 11.09 19.36 -12.20
CA GLU A 365 11.52 20.77 -12.29
C GLU A 365 12.55 21.20 -11.23
N ASP A 366 12.49 20.63 -10.03
CA ASP A 366 13.41 20.89 -8.92
C ASP A 366 14.52 19.84 -8.77
N GLY A 367 14.69 18.96 -9.76
CA GLY A 367 15.71 17.91 -9.80
C GLY A 367 15.37 16.66 -8.98
N LEU A 368 14.19 16.59 -8.35
CA LEU A 368 13.76 15.42 -7.58
C LEU A 368 13.07 14.37 -8.45
N ALA A 369 13.24 13.10 -8.09
CA ALA A 369 12.56 11.98 -8.73
C ALA A 369 11.09 11.93 -8.32
N ARG A 370 10.18 12.20 -9.25
CA ARG A 370 8.72 12.10 -9.07
C ARG A 370 8.12 11.16 -10.09
N VAL A 371 8.57 9.91 -10.11
CA VAL A 371 7.96 8.86 -10.93
C VAL A 371 6.73 8.31 -10.20
N LEU A 372 5.62 8.16 -10.91
CA LEU A 372 4.35 7.67 -10.36
C LEU A 372 4.03 6.25 -10.82
N ARG A 373 4.42 5.91 -12.05
CA ARG A 373 4.08 4.64 -12.67
C ARG A 373 5.17 4.17 -13.62
N PHE A 374 5.52 2.90 -13.53
CA PHE A 374 6.40 2.24 -14.50
C PHE A 374 5.91 0.83 -14.82
N SER A 375 6.51 0.22 -15.83
CA SER A 375 6.31 -1.19 -16.12
C SER A 375 7.60 -1.87 -16.52
N VAL A 376 7.71 -3.15 -16.18
CA VAL A 376 8.75 -4.04 -16.69
C VAL A 376 8.14 -5.01 -17.69
N HIS A 377 8.76 -5.18 -18.86
CA HIS A 377 8.30 -6.02 -19.95
C HIS A 377 9.48 -6.71 -20.65
N PRO A 378 9.27 -7.79 -21.42
CA PRO A 378 10.30 -8.36 -22.28
C PRO A 378 10.78 -7.32 -23.33
N PRO A 379 12.02 -7.44 -23.85
CA PRO A 379 12.49 -6.54 -24.91
C PRO A 379 11.63 -6.65 -26.17
N ALA A 380 11.58 -5.57 -26.95
CA ALA A 380 10.78 -5.52 -28.17
C ALA A 380 11.12 -6.69 -29.12
N GLY A 381 10.09 -7.41 -29.58
CA GLY A 381 10.25 -8.57 -30.45
C GLY A 381 10.54 -9.90 -29.74
N ALA A 382 10.64 -9.92 -28.40
CA ALA A 382 10.76 -11.16 -27.64
C ALA A 382 9.59 -12.12 -27.90
N THR A 383 9.91 -13.41 -28.02
CA THR A 383 8.93 -14.49 -28.22
C THR A 383 8.58 -15.22 -26.92
N TYR A 384 9.05 -14.71 -25.78
CA TYR A 384 8.85 -15.24 -24.44
C TYR A 384 8.09 -14.24 -23.55
N GLY A 385 7.37 -14.75 -22.55
CA GLY A 385 6.82 -13.96 -21.45
C GLY A 385 7.78 -13.88 -20.26
N LEU A 386 7.52 -12.94 -19.35
CA LEU A 386 8.32 -12.72 -18.14
C LEU A 386 8.38 -13.95 -17.23
N GLU A 387 7.39 -14.85 -17.27
CA GLU A 387 7.43 -16.10 -16.51
C GLU A 387 8.62 -17.02 -16.86
N ASN A 388 9.26 -16.79 -18.01
CA ASN A 388 10.47 -17.50 -18.45
C ASN A 388 11.77 -16.76 -18.10
N CYS A 389 11.67 -15.54 -17.58
CA CYS A 389 12.79 -14.72 -17.14
C CYS A 389 13.04 -14.91 -15.64
N THR A 390 14.21 -14.49 -15.17
CA THR A 390 14.52 -14.47 -13.74
C THR A 390 14.97 -13.09 -13.28
N PHE A 391 14.85 -12.86 -11.98
CA PHE A 391 15.34 -11.68 -11.32
C PHE A 391 16.01 -12.09 -10.01
N ASP A 392 17.31 -11.84 -9.87
CA ASP A 392 18.12 -12.32 -8.73
C ASP A 392 17.94 -13.83 -8.46
N GLY A 393 17.74 -14.61 -9.51
CA GLY A 393 17.52 -16.07 -9.44
C GLY A 393 16.07 -16.50 -9.14
N PHE A 394 15.14 -15.55 -8.92
CA PHE A 394 13.72 -15.86 -8.76
C PHE A 394 12.97 -15.81 -10.10
N PRO A 395 12.09 -16.76 -10.43
CA PRO A 395 11.23 -16.67 -11.60
C PRO A 395 10.34 -15.43 -11.55
N LEU A 396 10.23 -14.69 -12.65
CA LEU A 396 9.35 -13.51 -12.75
C LEU A 396 7.88 -13.90 -13.01
N THR A 397 7.34 -14.72 -12.10
CA THR A 397 5.92 -15.11 -12.04
C THR A 397 5.09 -14.21 -11.12
N THR A 398 5.74 -13.24 -10.48
CA THR A 398 5.21 -12.25 -9.53
C THR A 398 5.98 -10.93 -9.70
N GLY A 399 5.45 -9.82 -9.21
CA GLY A 399 6.16 -8.52 -9.15
C GLY A 399 7.08 -8.37 -7.93
N GLY A 400 6.97 -9.28 -6.96
CA GLY A 400 7.70 -9.23 -5.68
C GLY A 400 9.22 -9.09 -5.79
N PRO A 401 9.93 -9.83 -6.67
CA PRO A 401 11.38 -9.67 -6.84
C PRO A 401 11.79 -8.24 -7.22
N ILE A 402 11.05 -7.62 -8.14
CA ILE A 402 11.31 -6.26 -8.62
C ILE A 402 10.93 -5.22 -7.55
N ALA A 403 9.81 -5.42 -6.86
CA ALA A 403 9.36 -4.55 -5.77
C ALA A 403 10.41 -4.44 -4.65
N ARG A 404 11.14 -5.53 -4.35
CA ARG A 404 12.24 -5.51 -3.36
C ARG A 404 13.40 -4.59 -3.77
N GLN A 405 13.66 -4.48 -5.07
CA GLN A 405 14.70 -3.61 -5.65
C GLN A 405 14.15 -2.26 -6.16
N THR A 406 12.92 -1.92 -5.78
CA THR A 406 12.29 -0.64 -6.09
C THR A 406 12.22 0.19 -4.81
N THR A 407 12.75 1.40 -4.89
CA THR A 407 12.72 2.36 -3.78
C THR A 407 11.55 3.31 -3.96
N VAL A 408 10.69 3.37 -2.95
CA VAL A 408 9.66 4.42 -2.83
C VAL A 408 10.21 5.53 -1.95
N VAL A 409 9.84 6.77 -2.25
CA VAL A 409 10.30 7.96 -1.54
C VAL A 409 9.15 8.92 -1.28
N ILE A 410 9.30 9.67 -0.20
CA ILE A 410 8.68 10.99 -0.04
C ILE A 410 9.78 12.04 -0.03
N HIS A 411 9.45 13.24 -0.47
CA HIS A 411 10.37 14.37 -0.50
C HIS A 411 10.01 15.34 0.61
N GLY A 412 10.84 15.40 1.65
CA GLY A 412 10.69 16.34 2.75
C GLY A 412 11.17 17.76 2.40
N ILE A 413 10.61 18.74 3.09
CA ILE A 413 11.04 20.13 3.12
C ILE A 413 11.19 20.58 4.57
N ALA A 414 12.27 21.31 4.86
CA ALA A 414 12.62 21.73 6.20
C ALA A 414 13.11 23.19 6.23
N MET A 415 12.67 23.95 7.23
CA MET A 415 13.12 25.31 7.49
C MET A 415 13.60 25.46 8.92
N ALA A 416 14.72 26.17 9.11
CA ALA A 416 15.27 26.40 10.44
C ALA A 416 14.27 27.15 11.33
N ASP A 417 14.14 26.73 12.57
CA ASP A 417 13.25 27.33 13.55
C ASP A 417 13.77 27.16 14.98
N ASN A 418 13.72 28.22 15.77
CA ASN A 418 14.22 28.28 17.15
C ASN A 418 13.11 28.13 18.20
N GLY A 419 11.91 27.68 17.80
CA GLY A 419 10.76 27.46 18.68
C GLY A 419 11.02 26.47 19.84
N SER A 420 10.23 26.60 20.91
CA SER A 420 10.19 25.63 22.00
C SER A 420 9.51 24.33 21.55
N HIS A 421 9.84 23.20 22.20
CA HIS A 421 9.17 21.92 21.97
C HIS A 421 8.46 21.44 23.23
N SER A 422 7.14 21.47 23.20
CA SER A 422 6.34 20.83 24.25
C SER A 422 6.46 19.32 24.17
N LEU A 423 6.62 18.67 25.33
CA LEU A 423 6.69 17.22 25.40
C LEU A 423 5.28 16.62 25.29
N THR A 424 5.09 15.75 24.31
CA THR A 424 3.86 15.00 24.06
C THR A 424 3.96 13.62 24.71
N ARG A 425 2.90 13.19 25.40
CA ARG A 425 2.87 11.86 26.04
C ARG A 425 2.83 10.75 24.99
N CYS A 426 3.40 9.59 25.30
CA CYS A 426 3.24 8.42 24.45
C CYS A 426 1.81 7.88 24.50
N LEU A 427 1.25 7.57 23.33
CA LEU A 427 -0.04 6.89 23.20
C LEU A 427 0.08 5.38 23.43
N ALA A 428 1.19 4.78 23.01
CA ALA A 428 1.49 3.37 23.22
C ALA A 428 3.00 3.13 23.45
N LYS A 429 3.36 1.89 23.79
CA LYS A 429 4.74 1.39 23.72
C LYS A 429 4.80 0.20 22.77
N SER A 430 5.91 0.04 22.07
CA SER A 430 6.14 -1.14 21.23
C SER A 430 6.62 -2.32 22.09
N CYS A 431 6.09 -3.50 21.81
CA CYS A 431 6.52 -4.75 22.40
C CYS A 431 7.01 -5.68 21.28
N PRO A 432 8.29 -6.09 21.27
CA PRO A 432 8.81 -7.03 20.30
C PRO A 432 8.30 -8.45 20.60
N HIS A 433 7.86 -9.18 19.58
CA HIS A 433 7.56 -10.60 19.67
C HIS A 433 8.82 -11.37 20.08
N PRO A 434 8.78 -12.24 21.11
CA PRO A 434 9.97 -12.85 21.68
C PRO A 434 10.85 -13.66 20.72
N THR A 435 10.26 -14.27 19.67
CA THR A 435 10.96 -15.23 18.80
C THR A 435 10.92 -14.96 17.29
N LYS A 436 10.14 -13.98 16.80
CA LYS A 436 9.93 -13.78 15.35
C LYS A 436 11.12 -13.06 14.72
N LYS A 437 11.53 -13.49 13.51
CA LYS A 437 12.63 -12.92 12.73
C LYS A 437 12.26 -12.80 11.25
N PRO A 438 12.16 -11.59 10.65
CA PRO A 438 12.41 -10.28 11.24
C PRO A 438 11.51 -9.95 12.44
N GLN A 439 11.95 -8.99 13.26
CA GLN A 439 11.29 -8.64 14.51
C GLN A 439 9.84 -8.19 14.28
N TYR A 440 8.87 -8.85 14.89
CA TYR A 440 7.46 -8.42 14.87
C TYR A 440 7.16 -7.61 16.13
N TYR A 441 6.21 -6.67 16.06
CA TYR A 441 5.86 -5.78 17.16
C TYR A 441 4.34 -5.65 17.33
N ILE A 442 3.91 -5.44 18.57
CA ILE A 442 2.56 -4.98 18.92
C ILE A 442 2.67 -3.66 19.69
N ALA A 443 1.77 -2.73 19.43
CA ALA A 443 1.63 -1.51 20.22
C ALA A 443 0.63 -1.74 21.35
N ILE A 444 1.06 -1.55 22.60
CA ILE A 444 0.19 -1.71 23.79
C ILE A 444 0.19 -0.45 24.64
N ARG A 445 -0.77 -0.33 25.56
CA ARG A 445 -0.87 0.85 26.42
C ARG A 445 0.43 1.05 27.23
N PRO A 446 0.85 2.30 27.47
CA PRO A 446 2.00 2.58 28.31
C PRO A 446 1.76 2.03 29.73
N GLY A 447 2.67 1.17 30.20
CA GLY A 447 2.60 0.54 31.54
C GLY A 447 2.14 -0.92 31.55
N ASP A 448 1.44 -1.39 30.53
CA ASP A 448 1.03 -2.82 30.43
C ASP A 448 2.28 -3.71 30.19
N ASN A 449 2.26 -4.99 30.58
CA ASN A 449 3.38 -5.90 30.28
C ASN A 449 3.34 -6.36 28.81
N CYS A 450 4.52 -6.61 28.22
CA CYS A 450 4.55 -7.18 26.87
C CYS A 450 3.99 -8.61 26.87
N PRO A 451 3.18 -8.99 25.86
CA PRO A 451 2.61 -10.32 25.79
C PRO A 451 3.69 -11.39 25.60
N ASP A 452 3.45 -12.59 26.15
CA ASP A 452 4.27 -13.77 25.89
C ASP A 452 4.14 -14.24 24.42
N SER A 453 5.03 -15.10 23.95
CA SER A 453 5.08 -15.50 22.52
C SER A 453 3.83 -16.18 21.97
N ASN A 454 2.98 -16.72 22.83
CA ASN A 454 1.78 -17.47 22.45
C ASN A 454 0.49 -16.70 22.73
N ASP A 455 0.60 -15.42 23.10
CA ASP A 455 -0.56 -14.58 23.39
C ASP A 455 -1.41 -14.35 22.12
N PRO A 456 -2.74 -14.51 22.18
CA PRO A 456 -3.59 -14.35 21.00
C PRO A 456 -3.57 -12.94 20.42
N SER A 457 -3.22 -11.90 21.20
CA SER A 457 -3.13 -10.51 20.74
C SER A 457 -2.13 -10.30 19.61
N TRP A 458 -1.15 -11.21 19.44
CA TRP A 458 -0.25 -11.18 18.29
C TRP A 458 -0.97 -11.37 16.95
N ASN A 459 -2.12 -12.06 16.96
CA ASN A 459 -2.96 -12.24 15.78
C ASN A 459 -3.80 -11.00 15.44
N ASP A 460 -4.02 -10.13 16.43
CA ASP A 460 -4.80 -8.90 16.29
C ASP A 460 -3.92 -7.67 16.05
N ALA A 461 -2.60 -7.79 16.26
CA ALA A 461 -1.63 -6.69 16.15
C ALA A 461 -1.55 -6.12 14.73
N GLU A 462 -1.68 -6.96 13.71
CA GLU A 462 -1.88 -6.58 12.30
C GLU A 462 -2.77 -7.63 11.62
N ALA A 463 -3.48 -7.21 10.56
CA ALA A 463 -4.35 -8.12 9.84
C ALA A 463 -3.55 -9.33 9.31
N PRO A 464 -4.01 -10.58 9.56
CA PRO A 464 -3.33 -11.75 9.06
C PRO A 464 -3.23 -11.69 7.53
N VAL A 465 -2.04 -11.98 7.01
CA VAL A 465 -1.82 -12.05 5.57
C VAL A 465 -2.25 -13.40 5.02
N THR A 466 -2.81 -13.41 3.81
CA THR A 466 -3.06 -14.67 3.11
C THR A 466 -1.75 -15.19 2.55
N LEU A 467 -1.27 -16.32 3.09
CA LEU A 467 -0.03 -16.93 2.61
C LEU A 467 -0.31 -17.90 1.45
N ALA A 468 0.48 -17.79 0.40
CA ALA A 468 0.50 -18.78 -0.68
C ALA A 468 0.81 -20.19 -0.14
N PRO A 469 0.32 -21.26 -0.77
CA PRO A 469 0.68 -22.62 -0.36
C PRO A 469 2.18 -22.88 -0.53
N GLU A 470 2.68 -23.80 0.29
CA GLU A 470 4.02 -24.36 0.12
C GLU A 470 4.06 -25.18 -1.19
N LEU A 471 5.10 -24.98 -1.99
CA LEU A 471 5.32 -25.84 -3.15
C LEU A 471 5.75 -27.23 -2.68
N SER A 472 5.11 -28.26 -3.21
CA SER A 472 5.40 -29.66 -2.91
C SER A 472 6.88 -29.96 -3.19
N ARG A 473 7.58 -30.56 -2.22
CA ARG A 473 8.91 -31.14 -2.48
C ARG A 473 8.70 -32.31 -3.45
N LEU A 474 9.04 -32.13 -4.73
CA LEU A 474 9.31 -33.29 -5.57
C LEU A 474 10.59 -33.92 -5.00
N LEU A 475 10.42 -34.87 -4.08
CA LEU A 475 11.52 -35.71 -3.64
C LEU A 475 11.91 -36.57 -4.85
N PRO A 476 13.16 -36.53 -5.33
CA PRO A 476 13.62 -37.53 -6.26
C PRO A 476 13.47 -38.89 -5.56
N LEU A 477 12.64 -39.78 -6.11
CA LEU A 477 12.69 -41.18 -5.73
C LEU A 477 14.05 -41.69 -6.15
N GLU A 478 14.99 -41.81 -5.20
CA GLU A 478 16.19 -42.61 -5.41
C GLU A 478 15.72 -44.02 -5.81
N GLY A 479 15.96 -44.38 -7.07
CA GLY A 479 15.60 -45.69 -7.58
C GLY A 479 16.21 -46.76 -6.70
N ALA A 480 15.39 -47.71 -6.26
CA ALA A 480 15.83 -48.88 -5.52
C ALA A 480 17.10 -49.48 -6.17
N PRO A 481 18.10 -49.91 -5.37
CA PRO A 481 19.30 -50.50 -5.93
C PRO A 481 18.90 -51.71 -6.78
N ARG A 482 19.23 -51.67 -8.08
CA ARG A 482 19.18 -52.86 -8.93
C ARG A 482 20.18 -53.84 -8.34
N SER A 483 19.69 -54.84 -7.61
CA SER A 483 20.47 -56.03 -7.31
C SER A 483 20.86 -56.68 -8.63
N MET A 484 22.10 -56.50 -9.07
CA MET A 484 22.71 -57.44 -10.00
C MET A 484 22.89 -58.75 -9.23
N GLY A 485 21.90 -59.63 -9.37
CA GLY A 485 22.02 -61.05 -9.06
C GLY A 485 22.21 -61.82 -10.36
N ASP A 486 23.43 -62.29 -10.55
CA ASP A 486 23.87 -63.52 -11.19
C ASP A 486 23.26 -63.99 -12.53
N ARG A 487 24.13 -64.02 -13.55
CA ARG A 487 24.20 -65.13 -14.51
C ARG A 487 25.66 -65.50 -14.75
N GLY A 488 25.98 -66.78 -14.57
CA GLY A 488 27.11 -67.46 -15.22
C GLY A 488 28.34 -67.62 -14.36
#